data_AF-A0A194RHW3-F1
#
_entry.id   AF-A0A194RHW3-F1
#
_cell.length_a   1.000
_cell.length_b   1.000
_cell.length_c   1.000
_cell.angle_alpha   90.00
_cell.angle_beta   90.00
_cell.angle_gamma   90.00
#
_symmetry.space_group_name_H-M   'P 1'
#
loop_
_entity.id
_entity.type
_entity.pdbx_description
1 polymer ?
#
loop_
_entity_poly.entity_id
_entity_poly.type
_entity_poly.pdbx_seq_one_letter_code
_entity_poly.pdbx_strand_id
1 'polypeptide(L)'
;MIRLFSFVTLFILVTKADVFVQAPNRGATLKPISVCCDIPEIGDPKHLAECSNPRPIGPCNDVQCVFEKSGFLVDENTLNKESYKKHLLKWLEDNKGWTGAIEKVINECVEKDIRQYLDYPCKAYDVFACTGIAMLKISTSQGPPPLPPNLPPECLNPPHIENPRKCCQIPPIFTKDEFESCGFKEENVDKPRHGPPDCSKQLCLLKSRNLVKDGDKVDHEAMISFMDKWVEANQDFKPTVESAKTKCLAQEIPGPMEICEANKIVFCISSVLFTECPKWVTGDDDCKKLRDHIDTCSKYFS
;
A
#
# COMPACT_ATOMS: atom_id res chain seq x y z
N MET A 1 14.70 43.73 71.12
CA MET A 1 15.75 43.70 70.08
C MET A 1 15.30 42.78 68.95
N ILE A 2 14.84 43.42 67.87
CA ILE A 2 14.80 43.04 66.43
C ILE A 2 15.10 41.58 66.03
N ARG A 3 14.23 41.08 65.13
CA ARG A 3 14.37 40.04 64.07
C ARG A 3 13.54 38.77 64.36
N LEU A 4 12.65 38.27 63.50
CA LEU A 4 12.37 38.57 62.09
C LEU A 4 10.92 38.12 61.77
N PHE A 5 10.14 39.01 61.15
CA PHE A 5 8.94 38.70 60.38
C PHE A 5 9.34 37.89 59.12
N SER A 6 8.58 36.85 58.77
CA SER A 6 8.38 36.40 57.38
C SER A 6 7.18 35.46 57.33
N PHE A 7 5.98 36.00 57.13
CA PHE A 7 5.32 36.21 55.82
C PHE A 7 4.55 35.00 55.32
N VAL A 8 3.24 35.07 55.61
CA VAL A 8 2.11 34.57 54.83
C VAL A 8 2.26 34.96 53.36
N THR A 9 2.14 34.01 52.43
CA THR A 9 1.25 34.14 51.25
C THR A 9 1.23 32.84 50.46
N LEU A 10 0.06 32.19 50.52
CA LEU A 10 -0.36 31.07 49.69
C LEU A 10 -0.56 31.59 48.25
N PHE A 11 0.47 31.49 47.40
CA PHE A 11 0.32 31.75 45.97
C PHE A 11 -0.12 30.48 45.24
N ILE A 12 -1.38 30.50 44.80
CA ILE A 12 -1.93 29.60 43.79
C ILE A 12 -1.20 29.93 42.48
N LEU A 13 -0.17 29.15 42.15
CA LEU A 13 0.42 29.16 40.81
C LEU A 13 -0.35 28.19 39.93
N VAL A 14 -1.27 28.76 39.16
CA VAL A 14 -1.76 28.19 37.90
C VAL A 14 -0.54 28.03 36.99
N THR A 15 0.02 26.83 36.92
CA THR A 15 0.98 26.51 35.88
C THR A 15 0.21 26.38 34.57
N LYS A 16 0.18 27.47 33.78
CA LYS A 16 0.10 27.33 32.33
C LYS A 16 1.36 26.57 31.91
N ALA A 17 1.24 25.26 31.83
CA ALA A 17 2.19 24.47 31.08
C ALA A 17 1.87 24.71 29.60
N ASP A 18 2.42 25.80 29.05
CA ASP A 18 2.68 25.88 27.63
C ASP A 18 3.67 24.76 27.33
N VAL A 19 3.14 23.62 26.90
CA VAL A 19 3.90 22.52 26.33
C VAL A 19 4.43 23.03 24.99
N PHE A 20 5.54 23.78 25.03
CA PHE A 20 6.41 23.92 23.88
C PHE A 20 7.01 22.54 23.64
N VAL A 21 6.32 21.75 22.81
CA VAL A 21 6.94 20.65 22.08
C VAL A 21 8.04 21.29 21.26
N GLN A 22 9.29 21.18 21.71
CA GLN A 22 10.44 21.41 20.84
C GLN A 22 10.29 20.46 19.66
N ALA A 23 9.82 20.99 18.54
CA ALA A 23 9.84 20.26 17.28
C ALA A 23 11.31 19.85 17.03
N PRO A 24 11.61 18.57 16.80
CA PRO A 24 12.97 18.13 16.49
C PRO A 24 13.49 18.94 15.30
N ASN A 25 14.83 19.13 15.21
CA ASN A 25 15.60 19.78 14.13
C ASN A 25 15.39 19.12 12.74
N ARG A 26 14.15 18.94 12.32
CA ARG A 26 13.74 18.46 11.01
C ARG A 26 13.47 19.70 10.17
N GLY A 27 14.20 19.82 9.06
CA GLY A 27 13.99 20.86 8.06
C GLY A 27 12.57 20.83 7.48
N ALA A 28 12.26 21.81 6.62
CA ALA A 28 11.04 21.80 5.83
C ALA A 28 10.95 20.48 5.03
N THR A 29 9.75 19.94 4.91
CA THR A 29 9.47 18.69 4.22
C THR A 29 8.08 18.77 3.61
N LEU A 30 7.92 18.21 2.41
CA LEU A 30 6.61 17.91 1.84
C LEU A 30 6.34 16.40 1.90
N LYS A 31 6.95 15.71 2.87
CA LYS A 31 6.50 14.37 3.25
C LYS A 31 5.22 14.48 4.10
N PRO A 32 4.12 13.85 3.68
CA PRO A 32 2.97 13.69 4.54
C PRO A 32 3.40 13.02 5.86
N ILE A 33 2.89 13.51 6.99
CA ILE A 33 3.17 12.92 8.31
C ILE A 33 2.38 11.61 8.42
N SER A 34 2.87 10.57 7.78
CA SER A 34 2.35 9.22 7.90
C SER A 34 3.47 8.28 8.27
N VAL A 35 3.44 7.80 9.50
CA VAL A 35 4.39 6.81 10.03
C VAL A 35 4.22 5.43 9.37
N CYS A 36 3.18 5.26 8.55
CA CYS A 36 2.76 3.97 7.99
C CYS A 36 3.25 3.72 6.56
N CYS A 37 3.78 4.73 5.85
CA CYS A 37 4.11 4.63 4.43
C CYS A 37 5.42 5.35 4.10
N ASP A 38 6.31 4.69 3.37
CA ASP A 38 7.56 5.27 2.85
C ASP A 38 7.29 6.17 1.63
N ILE A 39 6.47 7.21 1.82
CA ILE A 39 6.22 8.22 0.79
C ILE A 39 7.53 8.98 0.53
N PRO A 40 8.07 8.95 -0.69
CA PRO A 40 9.28 9.70 -1.02
C PRO A 40 9.03 11.20 -0.88
N GLU A 41 10.10 11.98 -0.65
CA GLU A 41 9.97 13.43 -0.55
C GLU A 41 9.47 14.00 -1.88
N ILE A 42 8.42 14.84 -1.83
CA ILE A 42 7.80 15.44 -3.00
C ILE A 42 8.45 16.78 -3.31
N GLY A 43 8.96 17.50 -2.30
CA GLY A 43 9.58 18.79 -2.49
C GLY A 43 10.93 18.72 -3.20
N ASP A 44 11.27 19.77 -3.95
CA ASP A 44 12.61 19.92 -4.51
C ASP A 44 13.63 20.09 -3.37
N PRO A 45 14.70 19.25 -3.29
CA PRO A 45 15.69 19.33 -2.22
C PRO A 45 16.28 20.73 -1.99
N LYS A 46 16.42 21.53 -3.06
CA LYS A 46 16.93 22.89 -2.98
C LYS A 46 15.98 23.80 -2.20
N HIS A 47 14.70 23.79 -2.54
CA HIS A 47 13.70 24.65 -1.89
C HIS A 47 13.42 24.21 -0.46
N LEU A 48 13.44 22.91 -0.19
CA LEU A 48 13.37 22.37 1.17
C LEU A 48 14.52 22.88 2.04
N ALA A 49 15.75 22.86 1.52
CA ALA A 49 16.91 23.38 2.23
C ALA A 49 16.81 24.89 2.50
N GLU A 50 16.38 25.68 1.50
CA GLU A 50 16.16 27.12 1.65
C GLU A 50 15.12 27.45 2.73
N CYS A 51 14.03 26.69 2.80
CA CYS A 51 12.94 26.89 3.77
C CYS A 51 13.20 26.26 5.16
N SER A 52 14.37 25.64 5.36
CA SER A 52 14.69 24.95 6.62
C SER A 52 15.45 25.81 7.63
N ASN A 53 16.09 26.91 7.21
CA ASN A 53 16.99 27.69 8.06
C ASN A 53 16.92 29.21 7.78
N PRO A 54 16.18 30.00 8.59
CA PRO A 54 15.31 29.54 9.67
C PRO A 54 14.03 28.92 9.11
N ARG A 55 13.58 27.81 9.71
CA ARG A 55 12.27 27.23 9.39
C ARG A 55 11.15 28.19 9.82
N PRO A 56 10.23 28.57 8.92
CA PRO A 56 9.08 29.37 9.31
C PRO A 56 8.23 28.67 10.38
N ILE A 57 7.69 29.45 11.32
CA ILE A 57 6.91 28.91 12.45
C ILE A 57 5.48 28.64 12.00
N GLY A 58 4.97 27.43 12.24
CA GLY A 58 3.58 27.06 12.02
C GLY A 58 3.36 26.17 10.79
N PRO A 59 2.26 25.40 10.76
CA PRO A 59 2.05 24.33 9.79
C PRO A 59 1.86 24.82 8.35
N CYS A 60 1.37 26.06 8.18
CA CYS A 60 1.22 26.67 6.87
C CYS A 60 2.55 27.24 6.35
N ASN A 61 3.32 27.91 7.21
CA ASN A 61 4.37 28.82 6.75
C ASN A 61 5.58 28.11 6.13
N ASP A 62 5.92 26.91 6.61
CA ASP A 62 7.00 26.12 6.02
C ASP A 62 6.58 25.52 4.67
N VAL A 63 5.37 24.98 4.57
CA VAL A 63 4.78 24.50 3.31
C VAL A 63 4.63 25.64 2.30
N GLN A 64 4.12 26.79 2.74
CA GLN A 64 3.95 28.00 1.94
C GLN A 64 5.28 28.45 1.35
N CYS A 65 6.35 28.54 2.15
CA CYS A 65 7.68 28.87 1.67
C CYS A 65 8.13 27.96 0.53
N VAL A 66 7.95 26.64 0.69
CA VAL A 66 8.37 25.66 -0.34
C VAL A 66 7.52 25.81 -1.61
N PHE A 67 6.22 26.05 -1.47
CA PHE A 67 5.30 26.24 -2.59
C PHE A 67 5.61 27.52 -3.38
N GLU A 68 5.90 28.62 -2.70
CA GLU A 68 6.31 29.89 -3.32
C GLU A 68 7.62 29.73 -4.08
N LYS A 69 8.64 29.16 -3.42
CA LYS A 69 9.97 28.92 -4.04
C LYS A 69 9.91 27.99 -5.23
N SER A 70 8.98 27.03 -5.20
CA SER A 70 8.77 26.09 -6.30
C SER A 70 7.88 26.65 -7.42
N GLY A 71 7.34 27.85 -7.26
CA GLY A 71 6.42 28.46 -8.23
C GLY A 71 5.09 27.69 -8.34
N PHE A 72 4.67 27.02 -7.27
CA PHE A 72 3.39 26.32 -7.21
C PHE A 72 2.23 27.26 -6.89
N LEU A 73 2.52 28.52 -6.55
CA LEU A 73 1.52 29.53 -6.27
C LEU A 73 1.63 30.66 -7.30
N VAL A 74 0.49 31.17 -7.75
CA VAL A 74 0.39 32.40 -8.57
C VAL A 74 0.46 33.62 -7.65
N ASP A 75 -0.19 33.51 -6.49
CA ASP A 75 -0.19 34.44 -5.37
C ASP A 75 -0.32 33.64 -4.06
N GLU A 76 -0.28 34.29 -2.90
CA GLU A 76 -0.29 33.63 -1.58
C GLU A 76 -1.41 32.59 -1.39
N ASN A 77 -2.56 32.73 -2.08
CA ASN A 77 -3.73 31.87 -1.90
C ASN A 77 -4.21 31.15 -3.18
N THR A 78 -3.49 31.28 -4.30
CA THR A 78 -3.89 30.69 -5.58
C THR A 78 -2.87 29.66 -6.07
N LEU A 79 -3.31 28.40 -6.21
CA LEU A 79 -2.50 27.31 -6.77
C LEU A 79 -2.26 27.53 -8.27
N ASN A 80 -0.99 27.56 -8.67
CA ASN A 80 -0.58 27.38 -10.06
C ASN A 80 -0.71 25.89 -10.44
N LYS A 81 -1.91 25.51 -10.90
CA LYS A 81 -2.27 24.12 -11.23
C LYS A 81 -1.30 23.48 -12.22
N GLU A 82 -0.91 24.22 -13.26
CA GLU A 82 -0.01 23.71 -14.31
C GLU A 82 1.39 23.43 -13.77
N SER A 83 1.94 24.36 -12.99
CA SER A 83 3.27 24.21 -12.38
C SER A 83 3.31 23.03 -11.42
N TYR A 84 2.32 22.92 -10.53
CA TYR A 84 2.26 21.82 -9.56
C TYR A 84 2.00 20.47 -10.22
N LYS A 85 1.11 20.40 -11.23
CA LYS A 85 0.87 19.18 -12.02
C LYS A 85 2.14 18.72 -12.74
N LYS A 86 2.85 19.65 -13.39
CA LYS A 86 4.13 19.35 -14.07
C LYS A 86 5.17 18.82 -13.07
N HIS A 87 5.23 19.40 -11.88
CA HIS A 87 6.11 18.92 -10.82
C HIS A 87 5.79 17.48 -10.41
N LEU A 88 4.52 17.18 -10.14
CA LEU A 88 4.08 15.82 -9.78
C LEU A 88 4.39 14.79 -10.89
N LEU A 89 4.17 15.16 -12.15
CA LEU A 89 4.48 14.30 -13.29
C LEU A 89 5.99 14.08 -13.47
N LYS A 90 6.81 15.10 -13.24
CA LYS A 90 8.28 14.95 -13.24
C LYS A 90 8.74 14.06 -12.09
N TRP A 91 8.17 14.25 -10.90
CA TRP A 91 8.47 13.42 -9.73
C TRP A 91 8.12 11.93 -9.97
N LEU A 92 7.09 11.63 -10.77
CA LEU A 92 6.76 10.26 -11.18
C LEU A 92 7.83 9.59 -12.04
N GLU A 93 8.67 10.33 -12.76
CA GLU A 93 9.72 9.74 -13.60
C GLU A 93 10.67 8.87 -12.77
N ASP A 94 10.98 9.33 -11.55
CA ASP A 94 11.81 8.64 -10.55
C ASP A 94 10.99 7.75 -9.60
N ASN A 95 9.66 7.89 -9.58
CA ASN A 95 8.75 7.26 -8.62
C ASN A 95 7.57 6.55 -9.31
N LYS A 96 7.84 5.83 -10.41
CA LYS A 96 6.82 5.24 -11.31
C LYS A 96 5.76 4.39 -10.60
N GLY A 97 6.14 3.75 -9.49
CA GLY A 97 5.23 2.98 -8.64
C GLY A 97 4.07 3.80 -8.07
N TRP A 98 4.12 5.14 -8.09
CA TRP A 98 3.09 6.04 -7.54
C TRP A 98 2.12 6.61 -8.58
N THR A 99 2.11 6.09 -9.81
CA THR A 99 1.33 6.66 -10.93
C THR A 99 -0.15 6.85 -10.56
N GLY A 100 -0.82 5.81 -10.05
CA GLY A 100 -2.23 5.93 -9.65
C GLY A 100 -2.45 6.93 -8.51
N ALA A 101 -1.49 7.06 -7.58
CA ALA A 101 -1.54 8.05 -6.50
C ALA A 101 -1.50 9.46 -7.04
N ILE A 102 -0.60 9.73 -7.97
CA ILE A 102 -0.43 11.05 -8.56
C ILE A 102 -1.59 11.41 -9.50
N GLU A 103 -2.12 10.46 -10.28
CA GLU A 103 -3.33 10.69 -11.06
C GLU A 103 -4.51 11.11 -10.17
N LYS A 104 -4.67 10.46 -9.02
CA LYS A 104 -5.69 10.82 -8.03
C LYS A 104 -5.43 12.19 -7.42
N VAL A 105 -4.18 12.50 -7.05
CA VAL A 105 -3.79 13.83 -6.55
C VAL A 105 -4.14 14.91 -7.57
N ILE A 106 -3.82 14.71 -8.84
CA ILE A 106 -4.15 15.65 -9.91
C ILE A 106 -5.67 15.85 -9.97
N ASN A 107 -6.43 14.76 -10.05
CA ASN A 107 -7.88 14.82 -10.22
C ASN A 107 -8.65 15.34 -8.99
N GLU A 108 -8.18 15.07 -7.77
CA GLU A 108 -8.89 15.41 -6.53
C GLU A 108 -8.35 16.66 -5.85
N CYS A 109 -7.06 16.95 -5.97
CA CYS A 109 -6.39 18.01 -5.21
C CYS A 109 -5.92 19.19 -6.07
N VAL A 110 -5.72 18.99 -7.38
CA VAL A 110 -5.25 20.05 -8.29
C VAL A 110 -6.38 20.60 -9.15
N GLU A 111 -7.12 19.73 -9.82
CA GLU A 111 -8.15 20.15 -10.77
C GLU A 111 -9.41 20.69 -10.06
N LYS A 112 -9.73 20.16 -8.89
CA LYS A 112 -10.94 20.51 -8.12
C LYS A 112 -10.67 21.54 -7.04
N ASP A 113 -11.75 22.19 -6.59
CA ASP A 113 -11.73 22.97 -5.36
C ASP A 113 -11.67 22.05 -4.15
N ILE A 114 -10.63 22.23 -3.36
CA ILE A 114 -10.36 21.46 -2.15
C ILE A 114 -10.87 22.18 -0.92
N ARG A 115 -11.20 21.41 0.12
CA ARG A 115 -11.56 21.96 1.43
C ARG A 115 -10.37 22.65 2.09
N GLN A 116 -10.67 23.60 2.98
CA GLN A 116 -9.72 24.14 3.93
C GLN A 116 -9.46 23.13 5.05
N TYR A 117 -8.20 22.96 5.44
CA TYR A 117 -7.75 22.01 6.48
C TYR A 117 -7.35 22.67 7.79
N LEU A 118 -6.97 23.95 7.76
CA LEU A 118 -6.69 24.76 8.94
C LEU A 118 -7.89 25.65 9.29
N ASP A 119 -7.89 26.23 10.49
CA ASP A 119 -8.93 27.19 10.90
C ASP A 119 -8.78 28.57 10.23
N TYR A 120 -7.73 28.75 9.43
CA TYR A 120 -7.45 29.95 8.63
C TYR A 120 -7.05 29.57 7.19
N PRO A 121 -7.24 30.46 6.20
CA PRO A 121 -6.91 30.17 4.80
C PRO A 121 -5.41 29.94 4.60
N CYS A 122 -5.05 28.83 3.98
CA CYS A 122 -3.68 28.56 3.54
C CYS A 122 -3.68 27.57 2.38
N LYS A 123 -3.62 28.10 1.14
CA LYS A 123 -3.76 27.26 -0.05
C LYS A 123 -2.66 26.22 -0.17
N ALA A 124 -1.42 26.58 0.15
CA ALA A 124 -0.29 25.64 0.11
C ALA A 124 -0.50 24.46 1.05
N TYR A 125 -0.95 24.72 2.29
CA TYR A 125 -1.23 23.66 3.25
C TYR A 125 -2.42 22.80 2.83
N ASP A 126 -3.48 23.39 2.31
CA ASP A 126 -4.66 22.64 1.86
C ASP A 126 -4.30 21.67 0.73
N VAL A 127 -3.51 22.14 -0.24
CA VAL A 127 -3.03 21.31 -1.36
C VAL A 127 -2.09 20.23 -0.85
N PHE A 128 -1.12 20.58 0.00
CA PHE A 128 -0.20 19.63 0.61
C PHE A 128 -0.93 18.54 1.41
N ALA A 129 -1.87 18.92 2.27
CA ALA A 129 -2.67 18.01 3.07
C ALA A 129 -3.55 17.12 2.18
N CYS A 130 -4.19 17.68 1.15
CA CYS A 130 -4.95 16.89 0.18
C CYS A 130 -4.05 15.90 -0.56
N THR A 131 -2.90 16.34 -1.06
CA THR A 131 -1.92 15.47 -1.73
C THR A 131 -1.50 14.33 -0.82
N GLY A 132 -1.13 14.64 0.42
CA GLY A 132 -0.75 13.63 1.40
C GLY A 132 -1.87 12.64 1.69
N ILE A 133 -3.12 13.10 1.85
CA ILE A 133 -4.28 12.24 2.05
C ILE A 133 -4.59 11.39 0.81
N ALA A 134 -4.47 11.93 -0.40
CA ALA A 134 -4.72 11.18 -1.63
C ALA A 134 -3.67 10.09 -1.86
N MET A 135 -2.39 10.41 -1.61
CA MET A 135 -1.30 9.44 -1.65
C MET A 135 -1.43 8.39 -0.54
N LEU A 136 -1.79 8.81 0.68
CA LEU A 136 -2.05 7.91 1.79
C LEU A 136 -3.26 7.03 1.55
N LYS A 137 -4.30 7.57 0.93
CA LYS A 137 -5.44 6.77 0.52
C LYS A 137 -4.93 5.70 -0.41
N ILE A 138 -4.15 5.95 -1.46
CA ILE A 138 -3.71 4.81 -2.28
C ILE A 138 -2.82 3.80 -1.52
N SER A 139 -2.05 4.24 -0.51
CA SER A 139 -1.24 3.33 0.29
C SER A 139 -1.94 2.63 1.46
N THR A 140 -3.09 3.14 1.91
CA THR A 140 -3.93 2.56 2.98
C THR A 140 -5.29 2.07 2.46
N SER A 141 -5.64 2.46 1.24
CA SER A 141 -6.82 2.12 0.43
C SER A 141 -6.42 1.12 -0.65
N GLN A 142 -5.85 0.01 -0.19
CA GLN A 142 -6.69 -1.16 -0.28
C GLN A 142 -7.39 -1.43 1.05
N GLY A 143 -8.43 -0.63 1.33
CA GLY A 143 -9.66 -1.28 1.75
C GLY A 143 -10.06 -2.24 0.61
N PRO A 144 -10.78 -3.33 0.91
CA PRO A 144 -11.14 -4.31 -0.12
C PRO A 144 -11.69 -3.58 -1.35
N PRO A 145 -11.31 -3.98 -2.58
CA PRO A 145 -11.79 -3.36 -3.80
C PRO A 145 -13.31 -3.15 -3.71
N PRO A 146 -13.85 -2.02 -4.23
CA PRO A 146 -15.28 -1.76 -4.15
C PRO A 146 -16.03 -2.98 -4.68
N LEU A 147 -16.97 -3.49 -3.87
CA LEU A 147 -17.67 -4.72 -4.19
C LEU A 147 -18.31 -4.58 -5.57
N PRO A 148 -18.27 -5.64 -6.40
CA PRO A 148 -18.92 -5.66 -7.70
C PRO A 148 -20.38 -5.19 -7.59
N PRO A 149 -20.88 -4.38 -8.54
CA PRO A 149 -22.27 -3.99 -8.54
C PRO A 149 -23.17 -5.24 -8.63
N ASN A 150 -24.23 -5.28 -7.82
CA ASN A 150 -25.16 -6.43 -7.73
C ASN A 150 -24.53 -7.73 -7.22
N LEU A 151 -23.52 -7.66 -6.35
CA LEU A 151 -22.99 -8.82 -5.66
C LEU A 151 -24.06 -9.48 -4.77
N PRO A 152 -24.39 -10.77 -4.95
CA PRO A 152 -25.34 -11.48 -4.10
C PRO A 152 -24.87 -11.56 -2.64
N PRO A 153 -25.77 -11.49 -1.64
CA PRO A 153 -25.40 -11.57 -0.22
C PRO A 153 -24.58 -12.81 0.15
N GLU A 154 -24.86 -13.94 -0.47
CA GLU A 154 -24.12 -15.21 -0.31
C GLU A 154 -22.68 -15.13 -0.81
N CYS A 155 -22.35 -14.17 -1.68
CA CYS A 155 -21.01 -13.91 -2.19
C CYS A 155 -20.22 -12.88 -1.36
N LEU A 156 -20.84 -12.27 -0.34
CA LEU A 156 -20.16 -11.37 0.59
C LEU A 156 -19.26 -12.12 1.57
N ASN A 157 -19.66 -13.34 1.94
CA ASN A 157 -18.99 -14.12 2.97
C ASN A 157 -18.78 -15.56 2.48
N PRO A 158 -17.53 -16.00 2.27
CA PRO A 158 -17.26 -17.40 1.97
C PRO A 158 -17.67 -18.31 3.14
N PRO A 159 -18.03 -19.57 2.88
CA PRO A 159 -18.36 -20.52 3.92
C PRO A 159 -17.18 -20.72 4.87
N HIS A 160 -17.46 -20.78 6.18
CA HIS A 160 -16.42 -21.04 7.18
C HIS A 160 -15.96 -22.50 7.08
N ILE A 161 -14.71 -22.70 6.67
CA ILE A 161 -14.09 -24.02 6.52
C ILE A 161 -12.71 -23.96 7.17
N GLU A 162 -12.45 -24.89 8.09
CA GLU A 162 -11.23 -24.88 8.91
C GLU A 162 -9.95 -25.01 8.07
N ASN A 163 -9.97 -25.87 7.05
CA ASN A 163 -8.85 -26.04 6.12
C ASN A 163 -9.33 -26.13 4.68
N PRO A 164 -9.52 -25.00 3.97
CA PRO A 164 -9.94 -24.99 2.58
C PRO A 164 -8.97 -25.72 1.64
N ARG A 165 -7.67 -25.78 1.99
CA ARG A 165 -6.65 -26.46 1.17
C ARG A 165 -6.88 -27.97 1.06
N LYS A 166 -7.65 -28.58 1.98
CA LYS A 166 -8.03 -30.01 1.87
C LYS A 166 -8.90 -30.29 0.64
N CYS A 167 -9.59 -29.28 0.11
CA CYS A 167 -10.64 -29.46 -0.89
C CYS A 167 -10.15 -29.55 -2.33
N CYS A 168 -8.89 -29.21 -2.59
CA CYS A 168 -8.27 -29.36 -3.89
C CYS A 168 -6.91 -30.02 -3.75
N GLN A 169 -6.69 -31.12 -4.47
CA GLN A 169 -5.41 -31.83 -4.49
C GLN A 169 -4.43 -31.16 -5.46
N ILE A 170 -3.99 -29.94 -5.12
CA ILE A 170 -2.96 -29.22 -5.89
C ILE A 170 -1.59 -29.86 -5.61
N PRO A 171 -0.89 -30.37 -6.62
CA PRO A 171 0.48 -30.85 -6.47
C PRO A 171 1.39 -29.70 -5.99
N PRO A 172 2.42 -29.99 -5.17
CA PRO A 172 3.32 -28.96 -4.69
C PRO A 172 4.04 -28.25 -5.84
N ILE A 173 4.03 -26.91 -5.82
CA ILE A 173 4.79 -26.08 -6.77
C ILE A 173 6.25 -25.96 -6.30
N PHE A 174 6.43 -25.72 -5.00
CA PHE A 174 7.71 -25.71 -4.31
C PHE A 174 7.77 -26.91 -3.35
N THR A 175 8.97 -27.43 -3.17
CA THR A 175 9.28 -28.51 -2.23
C THR A 175 9.25 -28.01 -0.79
N LYS A 176 9.14 -28.94 0.16
CA LYS A 176 9.19 -28.61 1.59
C LYS A 176 10.52 -27.93 1.96
N ASP A 177 11.63 -28.42 1.44
CA ASP A 177 12.97 -27.87 1.69
C ASP A 177 13.09 -26.42 1.19
N GLU A 178 12.45 -26.06 0.08
CA GLU A 178 12.40 -24.68 -0.43
C GLU A 178 11.57 -23.77 0.49
N PHE A 179 10.43 -24.25 0.98
CA PHE A 179 9.65 -23.52 1.97
C PHE A 179 10.45 -23.30 3.27
N GLU A 180 11.10 -24.34 3.79
CA GLU A 180 11.87 -24.27 5.02
C GLU A 180 13.09 -23.34 4.88
N SER A 181 13.84 -23.45 3.78
CA SER A 181 14.99 -22.59 3.51
C SER A 181 14.62 -21.12 3.33
N CYS A 182 13.39 -20.83 2.85
CA CYS A 182 12.83 -19.48 2.80
C CYS A 182 12.13 -19.04 4.10
N GLY A 183 12.25 -19.81 5.18
CA GLY A 183 11.77 -19.44 6.51
C GLY A 183 10.25 -19.55 6.69
N PHE A 184 9.57 -20.36 5.88
CA PHE A 184 8.22 -20.79 6.17
C PHE A 184 8.27 -21.86 7.27
N LYS A 185 7.66 -21.56 8.42
CA LYS A 185 7.52 -22.50 9.54
C LYS A 185 6.05 -22.91 9.65
N GLU A 186 5.77 -24.18 9.89
CA GLU A 186 4.40 -24.70 10.02
C GLU A 186 3.62 -24.07 11.19
N GLU A 187 4.32 -23.49 12.18
CA GLU A 187 3.74 -23.16 13.49
C GLU A 187 3.10 -21.76 13.65
N ASN A 188 3.14 -20.85 12.68
CA ASN A 188 2.62 -19.50 12.89
C ASN A 188 1.37 -19.19 12.07
N VAL A 189 0.23 -19.76 12.48
CA VAL A 189 -1.07 -19.06 12.36
C VAL A 189 -1.16 -18.04 13.50
N ASP A 190 -0.11 -17.23 13.67
CA ASP A 190 -0.09 -16.19 14.68
C ASP A 190 -0.70 -14.93 14.09
N LYS A 191 -1.62 -14.36 14.88
CA LYS A 191 -2.34 -13.08 14.79
C LYS A 191 -1.99 -12.19 13.57
N PRO A 192 -2.99 -11.62 12.88
CA PRO A 192 -2.76 -10.77 11.71
C PRO A 192 -1.66 -9.74 12.00
N ARG A 193 -0.50 -9.94 11.36
CA ARG A 193 0.63 -9.02 11.48
C ARG A 193 0.16 -7.67 10.94
N HIS A 194 0.21 -6.65 11.79
CA HIS A 194 -0.08 -5.29 11.41
C HIS A 194 1.11 -4.77 10.59
N GLY A 195 0.89 -4.55 9.29
CA GLY A 195 1.90 -4.04 8.36
C GLY A 195 1.70 -4.59 6.94
N PRO A 196 2.33 -3.97 5.93
CA PRO A 196 2.31 -4.51 4.57
C PRO A 196 2.92 -5.93 4.56
N PRO A 197 2.41 -6.84 3.71
CA PRO A 197 2.86 -8.22 3.70
C PRO A 197 4.36 -8.29 3.33
N ASP A 198 5.14 -8.97 4.17
CA ASP A 198 6.56 -9.23 3.92
C ASP A 198 6.75 -9.98 2.59
N CYS A 199 7.56 -9.42 1.71
CA CYS A 199 7.85 -9.92 0.37
C CYS A 199 9.04 -10.89 0.33
N SER A 200 9.84 -10.92 1.41
CA SER A 200 11.13 -11.60 1.44
C SER A 200 10.99 -13.10 1.21
N LYS A 201 9.92 -13.71 1.73
CA LYS A 201 9.73 -15.16 1.66
C LYS A 201 9.29 -15.64 0.29
N GLN A 202 8.32 -14.98 -0.34
CA GLN A 202 7.88 -15.30 -1.69
C GLN A 202 8.98 -15.00 -2.71
N LEU A 203 9.69 -13.88 -2.53
CA LEU A 203 10.84 -13.57 -3.36
C LEU A 203 11.95 -14.62 -3.23
N CYS A 204 12.21 -15.11 -2.02
CA CYS A 204 13.14 -16.23 -1.79
C CYS A 204 12.72 -17.49 -2.57
N LEU A 205 11.44 -17.88 -2.53
CA LEU A 205 10.94 -19.04 -3.28
C LEU A 205 11.15 -18.86 -4.79
N LEU A 206 10.80 -17.69 -5.34
CA LEU A 206 10.98 -17.41 -6.76
C LEU A 206 12.47 -17.42 -7.15
N LYS A 207 13.35 -16.85 -6.31
CA LYS A 207 14.80 -16.86 -6.52
C LYS A 207 15.38 -18.28 -6.51
N SER A 208 14.88 -19.17 -5.66
CA SER A 208 15.36 -20.57 -5.61
C SER A 208 15.20 -21.33 -6.95
N ARG A 209 14.31 -20.84 -7.82
CA ARG A 209 14.03 -21.39 -9.16
C ARG A 209 14.46 -20.49 -10.31
N ASN A 210 15.25 -19.43 -10.03
CA ASN A 210 15.66 -18.43 -11.01
C ASN A 210 14.48 -17.74 -11.73
N LEU A 211 13.40 -17.46 -10.99
CA LEU A 211 12.17 -16.85 -11.53
C LEU A 211 12.13 -15.32 -11.33
N VAL A 212 13.29 -14.72 -11.07
CA VAL A 212 13.45 -13.29 -10.73
C VAL A 212 14.66 -12.76 -11.51
N LYS A 213 14.51 -11.60 -12.14
CA LYS A 213 15.58 -10.87 -12.84
C LYS A 213 16.39 -10.01 -11.87
N ASP A 214 17.45 -9.38 -12.38
CA ASP A 214 18.21 -8.38 -11.62
C ASP A 214 17.28 -7.30 -11.05
N GLY A 215 17.44 -6.98 -9.77
CA GLY A 215 16.62 -5.97 -9.08
C GLY A 215 15.28 -6.47 -8.51
N ASP A 216 15.18 -7.77 -8.19
CA ASP A 216 14.03 -8.37 -7.48
C ASP A 216 12.70 -8.34 -8.25
N LYS A 217 12.76 -8.07 -9.55
CA LYS A 217 11.61 -8.10 -10.47
C LYS A 217 11.31 -9.52 -10.93
N VAL A 218 10.05 -9.93 -10.94
CA VAL A 218 9.67 -11.28 -11.37
C VAL A 218 9.94 -11.46 -12.86
N ASP A 219 10.52 -12.61 -13.23
CA ASP A 219 10.72 -12.98 -14.63
C ASP A 219 9.48 -13.71 -15.16
N HIS A 220 8.58 -12.97 -15.81
CA HIS A 220 7.33 -13.53 -16.34
C HIS A 220 7.54 -14.64 -17.38
N GLU A 221 8.60 -14.55 -18.20
CA GLU A 221 8.90 -15.57 -19.22
C GLU A 221 9.43 -16.85 -18.55
N ALA A 222 10.30 -16.70 -17.55
CA ALA A 222 10.76 -17.84 -16.76
C ALA A 222 9.62 -18.46 -15.95
N MET A 223 8.70 -17.65 -15.39
CA MET A 223 7.49 -18.12 -14.73
C MET A 223 6.58 -18.91 -15.67
N ILE A 224 6.32 -18.43 -16.88
CA ILE A 224 5.55 -19.15 -17.90
C ILE A 224 6.20 -20.50 -18.19
N SER A 225 7.50 -20.51 -18.48
CA SER A 225 8.27 -21.72 -18.79
C SER A 225 8.28 -22.71 -17.64
N PHE A 226 8.36 -22.21 -16.41
CA PHE A 226 8.28 -23.01 -15.19
C PHE A 226 6.90 -23.67 -15.03
N MET A 227 5.82 -22.93 -15.27
CA MET A 227 4.46 -23.46 -15.21
C MET A 227 4.20 -24.52 -16.29
N ASP A 228 4.74 -24.33 -17.49
CA ASP A 228 4.69 -25.33 -18.57
C ASP A 228 5.38 -26.62 -18.14
N LYS A 229 6.59 -26.52 -17.56
CA LYS A 229 7.31 -27.69 -17.04
C LYS A 229 6.58 -28.36 -15.87
N TRP A 230 5.98 -27.58 -14.98
CA TRP A 230 5.22 -28.13 -13.86
C TRP A 230 4.00 -28.91 -14.35
N VAL A 231 3.34 -28.45 -15.43
CA VAL A 231 2.15 -29.12 -15.96
C VAL A 231 2.45 -30.38 -16.76
N GLU A 232 3.68 -30.54 -17.27
CA GLU A 232 4.14 -31.80 -17.87
C GLU A 232 3.93 -33.00 -16.93
N ALA A 233 4.24 -32.82 -15.63
CA ALA A 233 4.04 -33.81 -14.59
C ALA A 233 2.62 -33.83 -13.99
N ASN A 234 1.79 -32.83 -14.30
CA ASN A 234 0.49 -32.58 -13.68
C ASN A 234 -0.58 -32.27 -14.73
N GLN A 235 -0.70 -33.12 -15.75
CA GLN A 235 -1.50 -32.89 -16.96
C GLN A 235 -2.96 -32.48 -16.70
N ASP A 236 -3.57 -32.98 -15.62
CA ASP A 236 -4.95 -32.62 -15.25
C ASP A 236 -5.12 -31.11 -15.01
N PHE A 237 -4.07 -30.42 -14.58
CA PHE A 237 -4.06 -28.97 -14.34
C PHE A 237 -3.75 -28.15 -15.59
N LYS A 238 -3.57 -28.76 -16.76
CA LYS A 238 -3.26 -28.02 -18.01
C LYS A 238 -4.22 -26.87 -18.31
N PRO A 239 -5.55 -27.05 -18.27
CA PRO A 239 -6.47 -25.93 -18.53
C PRO A 239 -6.32 -24.80 -17.50
N THR A 240 -6.13 -25.15 -16.23
CA THR A 240 -5.96 -24.21 -15.12
C THR A 240 -4.65 -23.45 -15.21
N VAL A 241 -3.57 -24.11 -15.65
CA VAL A 241 -2.27 -23.47 -15.87
C VAL A 241 -2.31 -22.49 -17.03
N GLU A 242 -2.99 -22.83 -18.13
CA GLU A 242 -3.22 -21.87 -19.23
C GLU A 242 -3.98 -20.63 -18.74
N SER A 243 -5.05 -20.83 -17.96
CA SER A 243 -5.81 -19.74 -17.33
C SER A 243 -4.92 -18.88 -16.42
N ALA A 244 -4.08 -19.50 -15.59
CA ALA A 244 -3.16 -18.80 -14.70
C ALA A 244 -2.12 -17.97 -15.47
N LYS A 245 -1.56 -18.50 -16.57
CA LYS A 245 -0.66 -17.74 -17.45
C LYS A 245 -1.35 -16.51 -18.02
N THR A 246 -2.57 -16.65 -18.54
CA THR A 246 -3.32 -15.53 -19.09
C THR A 246 -3.69 -14.49 -18.03
N LYS A 247 -4.21 -14.91 -16.88
CA LYS A 247 -4.74 -14.00 -15.85
C LYS A 247 -3.64 -13.34 -15.00
N CYS A 248 -2.55 -14.06 -14.74
CA CYS A 248 -1.55 -13.66 -13.75
C CYS A 248 -0.20 -13.25 -14.34
N LEU A 249 0.14 -13.68 -15.57
CA LEU A 249 1.47 -13.46 -16.15
C LEU A 249 1.45 -12.66 -17.45
N ALA A 250 0.34 -12.64 -18.19
CA ALA A 250 0.24 -11.90 -19.46
C ALA A 250 -0.04 -10.39 -19.28
N GLN A 251 -0.46 -9.97 -18.09
CA GLN A 251 -0.82 -8.59 -17.78
C GLN A 251 -0.37 -8.23 -16.36
N GLU A 252 -0.28 -6.93 -16.08
CA GLU A 252 0.02 -6.44 -14.73
C GLU A 252 -1.15 -6.78 -13.79
N ILE A 253 -0.82 -7.35 -12.62
CA ILE A 253 -1.84 -7.75 -11.64
C ILE A 253 -2.29 -6.51 -10.85
N PRO A 254 -3.58 -6.14 -10.89
CA PRO A 254 -4.09 -5.05 -10.09
C PRO A 254 -3.96 -5.39 -8.59
N GLY A 255 -3.52 -4.43 -7.78
CA GLY A 255 -3.27 -4.66 -6.35
C GLY A 255 -2.63 -3.44 -5.69
N PRO A 256 -2.51 -3.41 -4.34
CA PRO A 256 -1.90 -2.29 -3.63
C PRO A 256 -0.44 -2.18 -4.06
N MET A 257 0.10 -0.97 -4.06
CA MET A 257 1.53 -0.75 -4.35
C MET A 257 2.42 -1.34 -3.25
N GLU A 258 1.88 -1.47 -2.04
CA GLU A 258 2.54 -2.04 -0.86
C GLU A 258 2.80 -3.55 -1.00
N ILE A 259 2.03 -4.23 -1.86
CA ILE A 259 2.25 -5.64 -2.16
C ILE A 259 3.20 -5.72 -3.34
N CYS A 260 4.40 -6.27 -3.10
CA CYS A 260 5.35 -6.55 -4.17
C CYS A 260 4.77 -7.50 -5.22
N GLU A 261 5.34 -7.40 -6.43
CA GLU A 261 5.02 -8.23 -7.59
C GLU A 261 5.07 -9.73 -7.28
N ALA A 262 6.09 -10.20 -6.54
CA ALA A 262 6.21 -11.60 -6.14
C ALA A 262 4.98 -12.10 -5.36
N ASN A 263 4.50 -11.32 -4.39
CA ASN A 263 3.31 -11.68 -3.61
C ASN A 263 2.05 -11.66 -4.49
N LYS A 264 1.90 -10.67 -5.37
CA LYS A 264 0.77 -10.58 -6.30
C LYS A 264 0.69 -11.79 -7.22
N ILE A 265 1.81 -12.17 -7.84
CA ILE A 265 1.88 -13.28 -8.80
C ILE A 265 1.63 -14.61 -8.10
N VAL A 266 2.31 -14.88 -6.98
CA VAL A 266 2.12 -16.14 -6.24
C VAL A 266 0.68 -16.27 -5.75
N PHE A 267 0.08 -15.19 -5.26
CA PHE A 267 -1.32 -15.18 -4.84
C PHE A 267 -2.28 -15.41 -6.01
N CYS A 268 -2.09 -14.73 -7.13
CA CYS A 268 -2.93 -14.88 -8.31
C CYS A 268 -2.89 -16.33 -8.85
N ILE A 269 -1.69 -16.88 -9.04
CA ILE A 269 -1.52 -18.26 -9.55
C ILE A 269 -2.17 -19.24 -8.58
N SER A 270 -1.89 -19.13 -7.27
CA SER A 270 -2.47 -20.02 -6.26
C SER A 270 -4.00 -19.95 -6.24
N SER A 271 -4.56 -18.75 -6.43
CA SER A 271 -6.01 -18.54 -6.47
C SER A 271 -6.63 -19.22 -7.69
N VAL A 272 -6.05 -19.04 -8.88
CA VAL A 272 -6.53 -19.68 -10.11
C VAL A 272 -6.43 -21.21 -10.01
N LEU A 273 -5.29 -21.74 -9.53
CA LEU A 273 -5.10 -23.18 -9.32
C LEU A 273 -6.15 -23.78 -8.38
N PHE A 274 -6.58 -23.02 -7.37
CA PHE A 274 -7.57 -23.47 -6.40
C PHE A 274 -9.01 -23.35 -6.91
N THR A 275 -9.39 -22.20 -7.49
CA THR A 275 -10.78 -21.97 -7.94
C THR A 275 -11.14 -22.79 -9.18
N GLU A 276 -10.19 -22.99 -10.08
CA GLU A 276 -10.35 -23.79 -11.30
C GLU A 276 -9.77 -25.20 -11.13
N CYS A 277 -9.71 -25.69 -9.89
CA CYS A 277 -9.12 -26.96 -9.56
C CYS A 277 -9.82 -28.16 -10.24
N PRO A 278 -9.09 -29.00 -10.99
CA PRO A 278 -9.62 -30.21 -11.62
C PRO A 278 -9.70 -31.41 -10.65
N LYS A 279 -8.92 -31.38 -9.56
CA LYS A 279 -8.84 -32.46 -8.56
C LYS A 279 -9.54 -32.08 -7.26
N TRP A 280 -10.81 -31.68 -7.39
CA TRP A 280 -11.64 -31.35 -6.25
C TRP A 280 -12.00 -32.60 -5.44
N VAL A 281 -11.95 -32.52 -4.11
CA VAL A 281 -12.30 -33.63 -3.23
C VAL A 281 -13.83 -33.82 -3.22
N THR A 282 -14.27 -35.04 -3.51
CA THR A 282 -15.69 -35.43 -3.51
C THR A 282 -16.04 -36.19 -2.23
N GLY A 283 -17.31 -36.12 -1.81
CA GLY A 283 -17.80 -36.82 -0.62
C GLY A 283 -17.54 -36.13 0.73
N ASP A 284 -16.90 -34.96 0.74
CA ASP A 284 -16.75 -34.08 1.90
C ASP A 284 -17.71 -32.89 1.79
N ASP A 285 -18.56 -32.70 2.81
CA ASP A 285 -19.60 -31.66 2.80
C ASP A 285 -19.03 -30.23 2.84
N ASP A 286 -17.89 -30.00 3.49
CA ASP A 286 -17.25 -28.68 3.50
C ASP A 286 -16.71 -28.34 2.11
N CYS A 287 -16.07 -29.31 1.48
CA CYS A 287 -15.54 -29.13 0.13
C CYS A 287 -16.65 -28.96 -0.89
N LYS A 288 -17.81 -29.62 -0.70
CA LYS A 288 -18.98 -29.35 -1.52
C LYS A 288 -19.49 -27.92 -1.34
N LYS A 289 -19.69 -27.46 -0.10
CA LYS A 289 -20.13 -26.07 0.19
C LYS A 289 -19.18 -25.03 -0.39
N LEU A 290 -17.87 -25.24 -0.27
CA LEU A 290 -16.88 -24.34 -0.85
C LEU A 290 -16.94 -24.30 -2.37
N ARG A 291 -17.08 -25.47 -3.00
CA ARG A 291 -17.20 -25.57 -4.45
C ARG A 291 -18.43 -24.83 -4.95
N ASP A 292 -19.59 -25.08 -4.34
CA ASP A 292 -20.85 -24.44 -4.69
C ASP A 292 -20.73 -22.91 -4.57
N HIS A 293 -20.06 -22.41 -3.52
CA HIS A 293 -19.79 -20.99 -3.35
C HIS A 293 -18.87 -20.43 -4.45
N ILE A 294 -17.76 -21.12 -4.77
CA ILE A 294 -16.84 -20.70 -5.83
C ILE A 294 -17.55 -20.68 -7.19
N ASP A 295 -18.30 -21.72 -7.54
CA ASP A 295 -19.01 -21.82 -8.82
C ASP A 295 -20.07 -20.71 -8.94
N THR A 296 -20.71 -20.33 -7.83
CA THR A 296 -21.71 -19.26 -7.79
C THR A 296 -21.09 -17.86 -7.87
N CYS A 297 -20.00 -17.64 -7.12
CA CYS A 297 -19.49 -16.31 -6.81
C CYS A 297 -18.26 -15.90 -7.62
N SER A 298 -17.51 -16.85 -8.21
CA SER A 298 -16.25 -16.57 -8.92
C SER A 298 -16.39 -15.50 -9.99
N LYS A 299 -17.49 -15.52 -10.77
CA LYS A 299 -17.80 -14.54 -11.83
C LYS A 299 -17.83 -13.07 -11.41
N TYR A 300 -17.91 -12.79 -10.11
CA TYR A 300 -17.87 -11.42 -9.58
C TYR A 300 -16.45 -10.96 -9.23
N PHE A 301 -15.49 -11.88 -9.13
CA PHE A 301 -14.15 -11.62 -8.62
C PHE A 301 -13.03 -12.05 -9.60
N SER A 302 -13.39 -12.49 -10.81
CA SER A 302 -12.47 -12.99 -11.84
C SER A 302 -12.24 -12.05 -13.01
#